data_AF-A0A0F4RFU8-F1
#
_entry.id   AF-A0A0F4RFU8-F1
#
_cell.length_a   1.000
_cell.length_b   1.000
_cell.length_c   1.000
_cell.angle_alpha   90.00
_cell.angle_beta   90.00
_cell.angle_gamma   90.00
#
_symmetry.space_group_name_H-M   'P 1'
#
loop_
_entity.id
_entity.type
_entity.pdbx_description
1 polymer ?
#
loop_
_entity_poly.entity_id
_entity_poly.type
_entity_poly.pdbx_seq_one_letter_code
_entity_poly.pdbx_strand_id
1 'polypeptide(L)'
;MALVSDSLFLPALVIAVIGYLVPRLLGRILPEGVAPLMLNAFLSAVLLVIIAAGFFVCLYQWQGASWGQFASVGMAENIAFFVRLGLMSAIIWAPIMLLSVASLPRKWVEKTW
;
A
#
# COMPACT_ATOMS: atom_id res chain seq x y z
N MET A 1 -9.12 22.57 14.72
CA MET A 1 -7.81 21.99 14.37
C MET A 1 -7.59 20.61 15.03
N ALA A 2 -8.64 19.80 15.26
CA ALA A 2 -8.50 18.49 15.92
C ALA A 2 -8.15 17.33 14.97
N LEU A 3 -8.46 17.46 13.67
CA LEU A 3 -8.16 16.43 12.66
C LEU A 3 -6.66 16.28 12.34
N VAL A 4 -5.85 17.29 12.64
CA VAL A 4 -4.39 17.28 12.41
C VAL A 4 -3.62 16.80 13.65
N SER A 5 -4.23 16.88 14.85
CA SER A 5 -3.63 16.44 16.11
C SER A 5 -3.75 14.94 16.38
N ASP A 6 -4.61 14.21 15.65
CA ASP A 6 -4.63 12.75 15.68
C ASP A 6 -3.53 12.21 14.77
N SER A 7 -2.44 11.75 15.39
CA SER A 7 -1.22 11.23 14.74
C SER A 7 -1.48 10.09 13.74
N LEU A 8 -2.64 9.44 13.80
CA LEU A 8 -3.03 8.31 12.96
C LEU A 8 -3.84 8.70 11.72
N PHE A 9 -4.50 9.86 11.69
CA PHE A 9 -5.40 10.20 10.58
C PHE A 9 -4.65 10.41 9.27
N LEU A 10 -3.60 11.24 9.29
CA LEU A 10 -2.81 11.53 8.09
C LEU A 10 -2.13 10.26 7.53
N PRO A 11 -1.47 9.41 8.33
CA PRO A 11 -0.97 8.12 7.85
C PRO A 11 -2.03 7.24 7.20
N ALA A 12 -3.20 7.09 7.83
CA ALA A 12 -4.29 6.27 7.30
C ALA A 12 -4.80 6.81 5.97
N LEU A 13 -4.96 8.13 5.84
CA LEU A 13 -5.39 8.80 4.62
C LEU A 13 -4.40 8.56 3.47
N VAL A 14 -3.09 8.70 3.74
CA VAL A 14 -2.05 8.47 2.72
C VAL A 14 -2.09 7.02 2.24
N ILE A 15 -2.14 6.06 3.16
CA ILE A 15 -2.24 4.63 2.83
C ILE A 15 -3.50 4.31 2.02
N ALA A 16 -4.63 4.91 2.38
CA ALA A 16 -5.89 4.77 1.64
C ALA A 16 -5.79 5.29 0.20
N VAL A 17 -5.22 6.47 0.00
CA VAL A 17 -5.01 7.08 -1.34
C VAL A 17 -4.08 6.20 -2.18
N ILE A 18 -2.99 5.71 -1.61
CA ILE A 18 -2.06 4.82 -2.32
C ILE A 18 -2.76 3.51 -2.70
N GLY A 19 -3.56 2.93 -1.79
CA GLY A 19 -4.38 1.73 -2.05
C GLY A 19 -5.30 1.88 -3.25
N TYR A 20 -5.82 3.09 -3.49
CA TYR A 20 -6.62 3.40 -4.67
C TYR A 20 -5.79 3.58 -5.95
N LEU A 21 -4.65 4.28 -5.86
CA LEU A 21 -3.85 4.67 -7.02
C LEU A 21 -3.04 3.51 -7.60
N VAL A 22 -2.39 2.70 -6.77
CA VAL A 22 -1.49 1.62 -7.20
C VAL A 22 -2.13 0.67 -8.23
N PRO A 23 -3.29 0.05 -7.98
CA PRO A 23 -3.92 -0.86 -8.95
C PRO A 23 -4.34 -0.17 -10.25
N ARG A 24 -4.66 1.13 -10.20
CA ARG A 24 -5.02 1.91 -11.40
C ARG A 24 -3.82 2.25 -12.25
N LEU A 25 -2.68 2.55 -11.62
CA LEU A 25 -1.44 2.81 -12.34
C LEU A 25 -0.93 1.52 -13.00
N LEU A 26 -0.94 0.39 -12.27
CA LEU A 26 -0.60 -0.91 -12.84
C LEU A 26 -1.56 -1.33 -13.96
N GLY A 27 -2.87 -1.10 -13.77
CA GLY A 27 -3.90 -1.44 -14.74
C GLY A 27 -3.83 -0.66 -16.05
N ARG A 28 -3.05 0.42 -16.14
CA ARG A 28 -2.78 1.12 -17.42
C ARG A 28 -1.76 0.40 -18.29
N ILE A 29 -0.94 -0.48 -17.70
CA ILE A 29 0.17 -1.15 -18.36
C ILE A 29 -0.21 -2.61 -18.67
N LEU A 30 -1.02 -3.23 -17.82
CA LEU A 30 -1.45 -4.61 -17.99
C LEU A 30 -2.55 -4.74 -19.06
N PRO A 31 -2.54 -5.83 -19.86
CA PRO A 31 -3.58 -6.06 -20.87
C PRO A 31 -4.95 -6.34 -20.24
N GLU A 32 -6.02 -6.23 -21.03
CA GLU A 32 -7.37 -6.58 -20.59
C GLU A 32 -7.53 -8.10 -20.42
N GLY A 33 -8.24 -8.53 -19.37
CA GLY A 33 -8.43 -9.96 -19.08
C GLY A 33 -8.54 -10.28 -17.58
N VAL A 34 -9.20 -11.40 -17.22
CA VAL A 34 -9.27 -11.86 -15.82
C VAL A 34 -7.90 -12.23 -15.28
N ALA A 35 -7.07 -12.94 -16.05
CA ALA A 35 -5.72 -13.30 -15.60
C ALA A 35 -4.82 -12.07 -15.34
N PRO A 36 -4.74 -11.07 -16.26
CA PRO A 36 -4.09 -9.79 -15.96
C PRO A 36 -4.69 -9.04 -14.76
N LEU A 37 -6.01 -9.13 -14.54
CA LEU A 37 -6.67 -8.52 -13.37
C LEU A 37 -6.22 -9.16 -12.06
N MET A 38 -6.12 -10.50 -12.02
CA MET A 38 -5.59 -11.23 -10.87
C MET A 38 -4.11 -10.90 -10.64
N LEU A 39 -3.32 -10.80 -11.71
CA LEU A 39 -1.93 -10.35 -11.63
C LEU A 39 -1.82 -8.93 -11.08
N ASN A 40 -2.69 -8.01 -11.52
CA ASN A 40 -2.76 -6.65 -10.99
C ASN A 40 -3.05 -6.64 -9.50
N ALA A 41 -4.06 -7.42 -9.04
CA ALA A 41 -4.39 -7.52 -7.63
C ALA A 41 -3.20 -8.01 -6.80
N PHE A 42 -2.50 -9.05 -7.27
CA PHE A 42 -1.33 -9.59 -6.60
C PHE A 42 -0.16 -8.59 -6.55
N LEU A 43 0.22 -8.02 -7.70
CA LEU A 43 1.30 -7.03 -7.77
C LEU A 43 0.98 -5.79 -6.94
N SER A 44 -0.28 -5.33 -6.95
CA SER A 44 -0.74 -4.22 -6.12
C SER A 44 -0.59 -4.54 -4.63
N ALA A 45 -0.96 -5.73 -4.19
CA ALA A 45 -0.79 -6.13 -2.79
C ALA A 45 0.68 -6.13 -2.38
N VAL A 46 1.57 -6.70 -3.20
CA VAL A 46 3.02 -6.72 -2.94
C VAL A 46 3.58 -5.30 -2.87
N LEU A 47 3.25 -4.44 -3.84
CA LEU A 47 3.70 -3.06 -3.86
C LEU A 47 3.15 -2.26 -2.67
N LEU A 48 1.89 -2.46 -2.29
CA LEU A 48 1.30 -1.76 -1.16
C LEU A 48 1.96 -2.15 0.16
N VAL A 49 2.34 -3.41 0.34
CA VAL A 49 3.14 -3.83 1.51
C VAL A 49 4.49 -3.12 1.53
N ILE A 50 5.20 -3.09 0.39
CA ILE A 50 6.51 -2.44 0.29
C ILE A 50 6.41 -0.92 0.54
N ILE A 51 5.45 -0.27 -0.11
CA ILE A 51 5.23 1.18 0.03
C ILE A 51 4.80 1.52 1.46
N ALA A 52 3.90 0.74 2.06
CA ALA A 52 3.46 0.94 3.43
C ALA A 52 4.62 0.75 4.42
N ALA A 53 5.42 -0.31 4.25
CA ALA A 53 6.61 -0.55 5.08
C ALA A 53 7.58 0.64 5.00
N GLY A 54 7.92 1.10 3.79
CA GLY A 54 8.77 2.27 3.59
C GLY A 54 8.19 3.54 4.18
N PHE A 55 6.88 3.76 4.02
CA PHE A 55 6.18 4.90 4.60
C PHE A 55 6.24 4.90 6.13
N PHE A 56 6.06 3.73 6.78
CA PHE A 56 6.19 3.62 8.23
C PHE A 56 7.62 3.83 8.72
N VAL A 57 8.63 3.39 7.97
CA VAL A 57 10.04 3.74 8.27
C VAL A 57 10.22 5.26 8.31
N CYS A 58 9.73 5.96 7.27
CA CYS A 58 9.80 7.42 7.21
C CYS A 58 9.04 8.09 8.37
N LEU A 59 7.85 7.57 8.73
CA LEU A 59 7.08 8.10 9.86
C LEU A 59 7.77 7.89 11.20
N TYR A 60 8.38 6.74 11.44
CA TYR A 60 9.13 6.48 12.66
C TYR A 60 10.34 7.43 12.77
N GLN A 61 11.03 7.67 11.65
CA GLN A 61 12.15 8.60 11.61
C GLN A 61 11.69 10.05 11.88
N TRP A 62 10.54 10.46 11.36
CA TRP A 62 9.94 11.77 11.66
C TRP A 62 9.56 11.88 13.14
N GLN A 63 9.01 10.82 13.73
CA GLN A 63 8.64 10.78 15.16
C GLN A 63 9.84 10.77 16.12
N GLY A 64 11.07 10.81 15.61
CA GLY A 64 12.29 10.95 16.41
C GLY A 64 13.02 9.65 16.71
N ALA A 65 12.62 8.53 16.08
CA ALA A 65 13.44 7.31 16.13
C ALA A 65 14.83 7.59 15.56
N SER A 66 15.89 7.13 16.23
CA SER A 66 17.25 7.33 15.73
C SER A 66 17.68 6.15 14.86
N TRP A 67 18.44 6.42 13.79
CA TRP A 67 19.03 5.36 12.97
C TRP A 67 19.87 4.36 13.78
N GLY A 68 20.45 4.81 14.91
CA GLY A 68 21.18 3.95 15.85
C GLY A 68 20.31 2.90 16.55
N GLN A 69 19.04 3.19 16.81
CA GLN A 69 18.09 2.21 17.36
C GLN A 69 17.81 1.10 16.35
N PHE A 70 17.62 1.45 15.07
CA PHE A 70 17.47 0.44 14.01
C PHE A 70 18.74 -0.41 13.87
N ALA A 71 19.92 0.20 13.92
CA ALA A 71 21.19 -0.52 13.82
C ALA A 71 21.41 -1.55 14.94
N SER A 72 20.91 -1.29 16.16
CA SER A 72 21.06 -2.20 17.30
C SER A 72 20.20 -3.47 17.25
N VAL A 73 19.08 -3.43 16.51
CA VAL A 73 18.10 -4.54 16.45
C VAL A 73 18.42 -5.54 15.34
N GLY A 74 19.20 -5.14 14.33
CA GLY A 74 19.55 -5.96 13.17
C GLY A 74 18.69 -5.65 11.94
N MET A 75 19.28 -5.77 10.74
CA MET A 75 18.63 -5.36 9.50
C MET A 75 17.43 -6.26 9.15
N ALA A 76 17.56 -7.57 9.37
CA ALA A 76 16.50 -8.54 9.04
C ALA A 76 15.26 -8.35 9.93
N GLU A 77 15.48 -8.10 11.21
CA GLU A 77 14.46 -7.85 12.22
C GLU A 77 13.68 -6.57 11.93
N ASN A 78 14.37 -5.50 11.54
CA ASN A 78 13.72 -4.25 11.12
C ASN A 78 12.86 -4.46 9.87
N ILE A 79 13.39 -5.14 8.84
CA ILE A 79 12.62 -5.44 7.63
C ILE A 79 11.36 -6.24 7.98
N ALA A 80 11.50 -7.30 8.78
CA ALA A 80 10.37 -8.12 9.21
C ALA A 80 9.32 -7.30 9.98
N PHE A 81 9.77 -6.41 10.88
CA PHE A 81 8.89 -5.52 11.63
C PHE A 81 8.08 -4.59 10.71
N PHE A 82 8.73 -3.87 9.80
CA PHE A 82 8.05 -2.92 8.92
C PHE A 82 7.19 -3.59 7.86
N VAL A 83 7.59 -4.77 7.37
CA VAL A 83 6.74 -5.59 6.48
C VAL A 83 5.48 -6.05 7.22
N ARG A 84 5.63 -6.55 8.46
CA ARG A 84 4.48 -6.93 9.30
C ARG A 84 3.56 -5.74 9.57
N LEU A 85 4.12 -4.56 9.82
CA LEU A 85 3.35 -3.33 10.01
C LEU A 85 2.61 -2.91 8.72
N GLY A 86 3.28 -3.00 7.56
CA GLY A 86 2.66 -2.80 6.25
C GLY A 86 1.49 -3.76 5.98
N LEU A 87 1.65 -5.04 6.34
CA LEU A 87 0.58 -6.05 6.27
C LEU A 87 -0.58 -5.75 7.24
N MET A 88 -0.31 -5.32 8.48
CA MET A 88 -1.36 -4.93 9.41
C MET A 88 -2.18 -3.74 8.90
N SER A 89 -1.54 -2.80 8.20
CA SER A 89 -2.24 -1.68 7.57
C SER A 89 -3.15 -2.09 6.40
N ALA A 90 -3.15 -3.37 5.99
CA ALA A 90 -4.04 -3.89 4.95
C ALA A 90 -5.52 -3.72 5.29
N ILE A 91 -5.88 -3.64 6.58
CA ILE A 91 -7.26 -3.30 6.97
C ILE A 91 -7.73 -1.96 6.37
N ILE A 92 -6.80 -1.05 6.05
CA ILE A 92 -7.05 0.23 5.40
C ILE A 92 -6.97 0.08 3.87
N TRP A 93 -5.82 -0.36 3.34
CA TRP A 93 -5.58 -0.30 1.89
C TRP A 93 -6.23 -1.46 1.11
N ALA A 94 -6.40 -2.65 1.70
CA ALA A 94 -6.89 -3.82 0.97
C ALA A 94 -8.33 -3.66 0.44
N PRO A 95 -9.33 -3.23 1.23
CA PRO A 95 -10.68 -3.03 0.69
C PRO A 95 -10.70 -1.99 -0.43
N ILE A 96 -9.91 -0.92 -0.29
CA ILE A 96 -9.81 0.15 -1.29
C ILE A 96 -9.14 -0.37 -2.57
N MET A 97 -8.06 -1.13 -2.44
CA MET A 97 -7.36 -1.76 -3.56
C MET A 97 -8.27 -2.72 -4.30
N LEU A 98 -9.00 -3.59 -3.59
CA LEU A 98 -9.93 -4.53 -4.18
C LEU A 98 -11.05 -3.83 -4.95
N LEU A 99 -11.66 -2.79 -4.37
CA LEU A 99 -12.67 -1.99 -5.06
C LEU A 99 -12.10 -1.27 -6.29
N SER A 100 -10.86 -0.80 -6.19
CA SER A 100 -10.17 -0.13 -7.30
C SER A 100 -9.90 -1.11 -8.45
N VAL A 101 -9.39 -2.31 -8.16
CA VAL A 101 -9.21 -3.41 -9.15
C VAL A 101 -10.56 -3.82 -9.75
N ALA A 102 -11.58 -4.05 -8.92
CA ALA A 102 -12.91 -4.46 -9.37
C ALA A 102 -13.59 -3.41 -10.27
N SER A 103 -13.17 -2.15 -10.20
CA SER A 103 -13.66 -1.08 -11.07
C SER A 103 -13.00 -1.02 -12.46
N LEU A 104 -11.87 -1.73 -12.67
CA LEU A 104 -11.12 -1.69 -13.92
C LEU A 104 -11.88 -2.25 -15.13
N PRO A 105 -12.63 -3.37 -15.04
CA PRO A 105 -13.34 -3.95 -16.17
C PRO A 105 -14.37 -3.01 -16.81
N ARG A 106 -14.85 -1.99 -16.08
CA ARG A 106 -15.80 -0.99 -16.62
C ARG A 106 -15.25 -0.18 -17.80
N LYS A 107 -13.94 -0.20 -18.02
CA LYS A 107 -13.26 0.57 -19.07
C LYS A 107 -12.72 -0.30 -20.21
N TRP A 108 -12.95 -1.61 -20.16
CA TRP A 108 -12.42 -2.53 -21.16
C TRP A 108 -13.18 -2.39 -22.47
N VAL A 109 -12.44 -2.39 -23.58
CA VAL A 109 -12.98 -2.20 -24.94
C VAL A 109 -12.84 -3.49 -25.76
N GLU A 110 -11.76 -4.24 -25.59
CA GLU A 110 -11.46 -5.42 -26.41
C GLU A 110 -11.97 -6.71 -25.80
N LYS A 111 -11.84 -6.88 -24.47
CA LYS A 111 -12.23 -8.12 -23.78
C LYS A 111 -13.31 -7.86 -22.72
N THR A 112 -14.51 -7.53 -23.19
CA THR A 112 -15.72 -7.44 -22.36
C THR A 112 -16.33 -8.84 -22.16
N TRP A 113 -16.54 -9.27 -20.92
CA TRP A 113 -17.29 -10.48 -20.58
C TRP A 113 -18.78 -10.20 -20.58
#